data_AF-A0A5B0RL34-F1
#
_entry.id   AF-A0A5B0RL34-F1
#
_cell.length_a   1.000
_cell.length_b   1.000
_cell.length_c   1.000
_cell.angle_alpha   90.00
_cell.angle_beta   90.00
_cell.angle_gamma   90.00
#
_symmetry.space_group_name_H-M   'P 1'
#
loop_
_entity.id
_entity.type
_entity.pdbx_description
1 polymer ?
#
loop_
_entity_poly.entity_id
_entity_poly.type
_entity_poly.pdbx_seq_one_letter_code
_entity_poly.pdbx_strand_id
1 'polypeptide(L)'
;MDEQKWASASFLLMQALVKNADETAASQPDSVNHSHYPKGIPYSVARQVMTRTDFLSQLDHENMISIDTDYHIKPNSIVLLNVIRELCNEPDFQERLDSVLERIGDIESLGRTRELLWKSGKDGHGVMNIKIEDHRLV
;
A
#
# COMPACT_ATOMS: atom_id res chain seq x y z
N MET A 1 -14.59 2.39 4.01
CA MET A 1 -13.22 2.66 4.54
C MET A 1 -12.23 1.68 3.92
N ASP A 2 -12.47 0.35 3.99
CA ASP A 2 -11.55 -0.62 3.37
C ASP A 2 -11.32 -0.41 1.87
N GLU A 3 -12.32 0.07 1.12
CA GLU A 3 -12.15 0.41 -0.30
C GLU A 3 -11.06 1.48 -0.55
N GLN A 4 -10.98 2.53 0.29
CA GLN A 4 -9.97 3.58 0.14
C GLN A 4 -8.57 3.05 0.47
N LYS A 5 -8.46 2.19 1.50
CA LYS A 5 -7.21 1.50 1.84
C LYS A 5 -6.79 0.54 0.74
N TRP A 6 -7.74 -0.19 0.18
CA TRP A 6 -7.51 -1.12 -0.92
C TRP A 6 -7.00 -0.38 -2.14
N ALA A 7 -7.68 0.69 -2.57
CA ALA A 7 -7.27 1.49 -3.73
C ALA A 7 -5.87 2.10 -3.54
N SER A 8 -5.62 2.77 -2.42
CA SER A 8 -4.32 3.42 -2.15
C SER A 8 -3.17 2.42 -2.03
N ALA A 9 -3.36 1.30 -1.32
CA ALA A 9 -2.36 0.24 -1.24
C ALA A 9 -2.11 -0.42 -2.61
N SER A 10 -3.14 -0.57 -3.44
CA SER A 10 -3.02 -1.08 -4.80
C SER A 10 -2.18 -0.15 -5.66
N PHE A 11 -2.44 1.16 -5.64
CA PHE A 11 -1.62 2.13 -6.39
C PHE A 11 -0.16 2.18 -5.93
N LEU A 12 0.11 2.02 -4.62
CA LEU A 12 1.48 1.88 -4.12
C LEU A 12 2.19 0.64 -4.68
N LEU A 13 1.50 -0.51 -4.71
CA LEU A 13 2.03 -1.73 -5.32
C LEU A 13 2.31 -1.52 -6.81
N MET A 14 1.34 -0.96 -7.52
CA MET A 14 1.42 -0.73 -8.96
C MET A 14 2.58 0.22 -9.32
N GLN A 15 2.79 1.28 -8.53
CA GLN A 15 3.95 2.17 -8.70
C GLN A 15 5.27 1.44 -8.46
N ALA A 16 5.35 0.58 -7.44
CA ALA A 16 6.55 -0.22 -7.17
C ALA A 16 6.86 -1.22 -8.30
N LEU A 17 5.83 -1.81 -8.91
CA LEU A 17 5.97 -2.70 -10.06
C LEU A 17 6.49 -1.95 -11.30
N VAL A 18 6.01 -0.74 -11.57
CA VAL A 18 6.51 0.10 -12.66
C VAL A 18 7.98 0.46 -12.45
N LYS A 19 8.33 0.96 -11.25
CA LYS A 19 9.73 1.28 -10.90
C LYS A 19 10.65 0.07 -11.09
N ASN A 20 10.23 -1.10 -10.60
CA ASN A 20 11.00 -2.34 -10.77
C ASN A 20 11.16 -2.75 -12.25
N ALA A 21 10.10 -2.60 -13.06
CA ALA A 21 10.15 -2.90 -14.48
C ALA A 21 11.12 -1.97 -15.23
N ASP A 22 11.09 -0.67 -14.91
CA ASP A 22 11.94 0.33 -15.55
C ASP A 22 13.42 0.17 -15.12
N GLU A 23 13.69 -0.15 -13.86
CA GLU A 23 15.04 -0.50 -13.36
C GLU A 23 15.59 -1.78 -14.02
N THR A 24 14.73 -2.79 -14.20
CA THR A 24 15.10 -4.04 -14.88
C THR A 24 15.45 -3.78 -16.35
N ALA A 25 14.66 -2.94 -17.03
CA ALA A 25 14.90 -2.55 -18.41
C ALA A 25 16.20 -1.75 -18.56
N ALA A 26 16.48 -0.81 -17.65
CA ALA A 26 17.72 -0.03 -17.66
C ALA A 26 18.97 -0.89 -17.43
N SER A 27 18.84 -1.97 -16.65
CA SER A 27 19.95 -2.88 -16.34
C SER A 27 20.28 -3.88 -17.47
N GLN A 28 19.39 -4.07 -18.43
CA GLN A 28 19.55 -5.06 -19.51
C GLN A 28 19.11 -4.52 -20.88
N PRO A 29 19.87 -3.58 -21.48
CA PRO A 29 19.49 -2.94 -22.74
C PRO A 29 19.56 -3.85 -23.98
N ASP A 30 20.38 -4.91 -23.98
CA ASP A 30 20.75 -5.67 -25.19
C ASP A 30 20.38 -7.17 -25.17
N SER A 31 19.48 -7.62 -24.29
CA SER A 31 19.13 -9.04 -24.20
C SER A 31 18.16 -9.47 -25.31
N VAL A 32 18.71 -9.83 -26.47
CA VAL A 32 17.99 -10.37 -27.66
C VAL A 32 17.14 -11.62 -27.36
N ASN A 33 17.29 -12.23 -26.18
CA ASN A 33 16.68 -13.52 -25.80
C ASN A 33 15.98 -13.53 -24.44
N HIS A 34 15.77 -12.38 -23.78
CA HIS A 34 14.97 -12.36 -22.55
C HIS A 34 13.53 -11.90 -22.84
N SER A 35 12.59 -12.58 -22.19
CA SER A 35 11.20 -12.16 -22.15
C SER A 35 11.14 -10.70 -21.70
N HIS A 36 10.49 -9.83 -22.49
CA HIS A 36 10.22 -8.43 -22.15
C HIS A 36 9.29 -8.27 -20.93
N TYR A 37 8.89 -9.39 -20.32
CA TYR A 37 8.05 -9.40 -19.14
C TYR A 37 8.86 -9.09 -17.89
N PRO A 38 8.41 -8.18 -17.02
CA PRO A 38 9.10 -7.88 -15.77
C PRO A 38 9.18 -9.13 -14.90
N LYS A 39 10.34 -9.34 -14.26
CA LYS A 39 10.50 -10.40 -13.25
C LYS A 39 9.54 -10.22 -12.06
N GLY A 40 9.09 -8.99 -11.84
CA GLY A 40 8.23 -8.63 -10.73
C GLY A 40 9.02 -8.43 -9.44
N ILE A 41 8.31 -8.09 -8.36
CA ILE A 41 8.91 -7.90 -7.04
C ILE A 41 8.68 -9.13 -6.15
N PRO A 42 9.60 -9.46 -5.24
CA PRO A 42 9.39 -10.53 -4.28
C PRO A 42 8.15 -10.25 -3.41
N TYR A 43 7.44 -11.32 -3.05
CA TYR A 43 6.22 -11.23 -2.24
C TYR A 43 6.46 -10.51 -0.88
N SER A 44 7.63 -10.69 -0.28
CA SER A 44 8.03 -9.98 0.95
C SER A 44 8.12 -8.46 0.76
N VAL A 45 8.65 -8.01 -0.38
CA VAL A 45 8.78 -6.58 -0.71
C VAL A 45 7.40 -5.99 -0.98
N ALA A 46 6.54 -6.68 -1.73
CA ALA A 46 5.17 -6.23 -1.98
C ALA A 46 4.40 -6.00 -0.67
N ARG A 47 4.58 -6.89 0.31
CA ARG A 47 3.96 -6.73 1.64
C ARG A 47 4.46 -5.51 2.40
N GLN A 48 5.74 -5.18 2.28
CA GLN A 48 6.32 -3.98 2.89
C GLN A 48 5.78 -2.71 2.22
N VAL A 49 5.69 -2.71 0.89
CA VAL A 49 5.15 -1.58 0.11
C VAL A 49 3.67 -1.33 0.42
N MET A 50 2.85 -2.38 0.46
CA MET A 50 1.40 -2.22 0.63
C MET A 50 0.97 -1.98 2.07
N THR A 51 1.74 -2.44 3.06
CA THR A 51 1.41 -2.51 4.50
C THR A 51 0.18 -3.39 4.86
N ARG A 52 -0.84 -3.43 3.99
CA ARG A 52 -2.02 -4.30 4.05
C ARG A 52 -1.89 -5.47 3.08
N THR A 53 -1.42 -6.60 3.59
CA THR A 53 -1.05 -7.77 2.77
C THR A 53 -2.24 -8.62 2.34
N ASP A 54 -3.38 -8.47 3.03
CA ASP A 54 -4.64 -9.17 2.75
C ASP A 54 -5.21 -8.82 1.37
N PHE A 55 -4.94 -7.60 0.87
CA PHE A 55 -5.41 -7.15 -0.44
C PHE A 55 -4.71 -7.83 -1.63
N LEU A 56 -3.55 -8.45 -1.43
CA LEU A 56 -2.84 -9.16 -2.49
C LEU A 56 -3.67 -10.30 -3.09
N SER A 57 -4.38 -11.06 -2.25
CA SER A 57 -5.24 -12.14 -2.73
C SER A 57 -6.40 -11.62 -3.58
N GLN A 58 -6.94 -10.46 -3.22
CA GLN A 58 -8.02 -9.84 -3.98
C GLN A 58 -7.52 -9.31 -5.32
N LEU A 59 -6.35 -8.66 -5.36
CA LEU A 59 -5.75 -8.16 -6.59
C LEU A 59 -5.41 -9.27 -7.59
N ASP A 60 -4.97 -10.42 -7.08
CA ASP A 60 -4.71 -11.61 -7.91
C ASP A 60 -6.03 -12.17 -8.48
N HIS A 61 -7.08 -12.28 -7.65
CA HIS A 61 -8.41 -12.71 -8.08
C HIS A 61 -9.04 -11.77 -9.12
N GLU A 62 -8.81 -10.46 -9.01
CA GLU A 62 -9.28 -9.45 -9.96
C GLU A 62 -8.40 -9.35 -11.23
N ASN A 63 -7.40 -10.22 -11.38
CA ASN A 63 -6.47 -10.24 -12.51
C ASN A 63 -5.67 -8.94 -12.69
N MET A 64 -5.46 -8.19 -11.61
CA MET A 64 -4.60 -7.00 -11.61
C MET A 64 -3.13 -7.40 -11.47
N ILE A 65 -2.86 -8.43 -10.69
CA ILE A 65 -1.53 -9.00 -10.51
C ILE A 65 -1.55 -10.50 -10.79
N SER A 66 -0.37 -11.09 -10.81
CA SER A 66 -0.14 -12.53 -10.82
C SER A 66 0.97 -12.85 -9.83
N ILE A 67 0.75 -13.88 -9.02
CA ILE A 67 1.76 -14.45 -8.12
C ILE A 67 2.40 -15.67 -8.79
N ASP A 68 3.70 -15.62 -9.04
CA ASP A 68 4.46 -16.73 -9.62
C ASP A 68 4.74 -17.85 -8.58
N THR A 69 5.11 -19.03 -9.09
CA THR A 69 5.62 -20.17 -8.34
C THR A 69 6.80 -19.83 -7.42
N ASP A 70 7.66 -18.90 -7.85
CA ASP A 70 8.78 -18.38 -7.05
C ASP A 70 8.38 -17.22 -6.11
N TYR A 71 7.08 -17.04 -5.84
CA TYR A 71 6.56 -15.96 -5.01
C TYR A 71 6.99 -14.55 -5.47
N HIS A 72 6.99 -14.34 -6.78
CA HIS A 72 7.16 -13.01 -7.37
C HIS A 72 5.81 -12.46 -7.79
N ILE A 73 5.54 -11.21 -7.43
CA ILE A 73 4.35 -10.48 -7.85
C ILE A 73 4.70 -9.67 -9.08
N LYS A 74 3.94 -9.89 -10.14
CA LYS A 74 4.04 -9.17 -11.40
C LYS A 74 2.66 -8.67 -11.82
N PRO A 75 2.57 -7.61 -12.65
CA PRO A 75 1.31 -7.29 -13.32
C PRO A 75 0.81 -8.51 -14.09
N ASN A 76 -0.50 -8.64 -14.31
CA ASN A 76 -1.05 -9.78 -15.06
C ASN A 76 -0.74 -9.69 -16.58
N SER A 77 -0.55 -8.48 -17.11
CA SER A 77 -0.14 -8.27 -18.50
C SER A 77 0.80 -7.07 -18.69
N ILE A 78 1.54 -7.08 -19.81
CA ILE A 78 2.34 -5.91 -20.26
C ILE A 78 1.43 -4.72 -20.58
N VAL A 79 0.23 -4.97 -21.10
CA VAL A 79 -0.75 -3.90 -21.39
C VAL A 79 -1.13 -3.19 -20.09
N LEU A 80 -1.44 -3.95 -19.04
CA LEU A 80 -1.76 -3.39 -17.73
C LEU A 80 -0.57 -2.60 -17.15
N LEU A 81 0.65 -3.14 -17.25
CA LEU A 81 1.86 -2.42 -16.84
C LEU A 81 1.99 -1.07 -17.56
N ASN A 82 1.73 -1.02 -18.87
CA ASN A 82 1.82 0.22 -19.65
C ASN A 82 0.76 1.23 -19.24
N VAL A 83 -0.49 0.77 -19.01
CA VAL A 83 -1.58 1.63 -18.50
C VAL A 83 -1.22 2.20 -17.14
N ILE A 84 -0.72 1.37 -16.22
CA ILE A 84 -0.27 1.83 -14.90
C ILE A 84 0.88 2.82 -15.05
N ARG A 85 1.85 2.55 -15.93
CA ARG A 85 2.98 3.45 -16.17
C ARG A 85 2.49 4.82 -16.66
N GLU A 86 1.51 4.86 -17.55
CA GLU A 86 0.89 6.11 -18.00
C GLU A 86 0.24 6.86 -16.83
N LEU A 87 -0.57 6.18 -16.03
CA LEU A 87 -1.21 6.76 -14.84
C LEU A 87 -0.20 7.29 -13.81
N CYS A 88 0.85 6.51 -13.51
CA CYS A 88 1.88 6.90 -12.56
C CYS A 88 2.72 8.10 -13.04
N ASN A 89 2.77 8.33 -14.35
CA ASN A 89 3.48 9.46 -14.97
C ASN A 89 2.57 10.67 -15.21
N GLU A 90 1.28 10.61 -14.87
CA GLU A 90 0.42 11.77 -14.95
C GLU A 90 0.93 12.91 -14.05
N PRO A 91 0.81 14.18 -14.51
CA PRO A 91 1.13 15.32 -13.67
C PRO A 91 0.25 15.29 -12.41
N ASP A 92 0.88 15.51 -11.26
CA ASP A 92 0.29 15.47 -9.91
C ASP A 92 -0.21 14.08 -9.43
N PHE A 93 0.09 12.97 -10.11
CA PHE A 93 -0.26 11.63 -9.62
C PHE A 93 0.24 11.39 -8.18
N GLN A 94 1.52 11.71 -7.94
CA GLN A 94 2.16 11.51 -6.64
C GLN A 94 1.51 12.37 -5.55
N GLU A 95 1.25 13.65 -5.83
CA GLU A 95 0.58 14.56 -4.90
C GLU A 95 -0.84 14.08 -4.56
N ARG A 96 -1.59 13.62 -5.56
CA ARG A 96 -2.93 13.05 -5.36
C ARG A 96 -2.88 11.79 -4.49
N LEU A 97 -1.92 10.91 -4.73
CA LEU A 97 -1.74 9.69 -3.94
C LEU A 97 -1.37 10.00 -2.48
N ASP A 98 -0.40 10.90 -2.28
CA ASP A 98 0.05 11.31 -0.94
C ASP A 98 -1.08 11.98 -0.14
N SER A 99 -1.88 12.84 -0.79
CA SER A 99 -3.07 13.44 -0.17
C SER A 99 -4.12 12.42 0.27
N VAL A 100 -4.31 11.34 -0.49
CA VAL A 100 -5.23 10.25 -0.12
C VAL A 100 -4.67 9.47 1.06
N LEU A 101 -3.37 9.15 1.05
CA LEU A 101 -2.71 8.43 2.14
C LEU A 101 -2.74 9.21 3.46
N GLU A 102 -2.48 10.52 3.40
CA GLU A 102 -2.56 11.41 4.56
C GLU A 102 -3.97 11.40 5.17
N ARG A 103 -5.00 11.56 4.33
CA ARG A 103 -6.40 11.56 4.77
C ARG A 103 -6.82 10.23 5.37
N ILE A 104 -6.36 9.10 4.83
CA ILE A 104 -6.59 7.78 5.41
C ILE A 104 -5.94 7.71 6.79
N GLY A 105 -4.69 8.16 6.93
CA GLY A 105 -3.98 8.22 8.20
C GLY A 105 -4.67 9.07 9.26
N ASP A 106 -5.21 10.22 8.88
CA ASP A 106 -5.99 11.10 9.75
C ASP A 106 -7.27 10.40 10.22
N ILE A 107 -8.01 9.76 9.32
CA ILE A 107 -9.24 9.02 9.67
C ILE A 107 -8.92 7.84 10.59
N GLU A 108 -7.86 7.07 10.32
CA GLU A 108 -7.42 5.98 11.20
C GLU A 108 -7.00 6.50 12.58
N SER A 109 -6.43 7.70 12.65
CA SER A 109 -6.02 8.32 13.90
C SER A 109 -7.21 8.62 14.82
N LEU A 110 -8.36 8.99 14.27
CA LEU A 110 -9.59 9.23 15.04
C LEU A 110 -10.10 7.98 15.75
N GLY A 111 -9.78 6.80 15.22
CA GLY A 111 -10.11 5.50 15.84
C GLY A 111 -9.16 5.09 16.97
N ARG A 112 -8.04 5.80 17.17
CA ARG A 112 -7.07 5.48 18.24
C ARG A 112 -7.50 6.13 19.56
N THR A 113 -8.37 5.45 20.30
CA THR A 113 -8.63 5.81 21.70
C THR A 113 -7.49 5.27 22.57
N ARG A 114 -6.76 6.17 23.24
CA ARG A 114 -5.82 5.78 24.31
C ARG A 114 -6.59 5.74 25.63
N GLU A 115 -6.77 4.56 26.20
CA GLU A 115 -7.41 4.39 27.52
C GLU A 115 -6.35 4.38 28.63
N LEU A 116 -6.54 5.21 29.66
CA LEU A 116 -5.73 5.17 30.89
C LEU A 116 -6.53 4.47 31.98
N LEU A 117 -6.11 3.25 32.36
CA LEU A 117 -6.72 2.49 33.45
C LEU A 117 -6.07 2.88 34.79
N TRP A 118 -6.77 3.69 35.59
CA TRP A 118 -6.34 4.03 36.95
C TRP A 118 -6.86 3.02 37.97
N LYS A 119 -5.98 2.34 38.71
CA LYS A 119 -6.36 1.51 39.87
C LYS A 119 -6.17 2.31 41.16
N SER A 120 -7.27 2.67 41.81
CA SER A 120 -7.24 3.18 43.19
C SER A 120 -7.49 2.04 44.18
N GLY A 121 -6.89 2.12 45.37
CA GLY A 121 -6.71 1.01 46.32
C GLY A 121 -7.98 0.37 46.92
N LYS A 122 -7.71 -0.75 47.61
CA LYS A 122 -8.51 -1.80 48.30
C LYS A 122 -10.01 -2.02 47.99
N ASP A 123 -10.87 -1.02 47.77
CA ASP A 123 -12.34 -1.24 47.77
C ASP A 123 -13.14 -0.59 46.61
N GLY A 124 -12.52 -0.13 45.51
CA GLY A 124 -13.27 0.59 44.47
C GLY A 124 -12.83 0.32 43.04
N HIS A 125 -13.61 -0.50 42.31
CA HIS A 125 -13.50 -0.62 40.86
C HIS A 125 -14.22 0.58 40.19
N GLY A 126 -13.48 1.65 39.92
CA GLY A 126 -13.94 2.74 39.05
C GLY A 126 -13.29 2.62 37.68
N VAL A 127 -14.08 2.55 36.60
CA VAL A 127 -13.58 2.71 35.23
C VAL A 127 -13.91 4.13 34.78
N MET A 128 -12.88 4.93 34.48
CA MET A 128 -13.04 6.28 33.95
C MET A 128 -12.46 6.34 32.55
N ASN A 129 -13.33 6.54 31.55
CA ASN A 129 -12.93 6.68 30.15
C ASN A 129 -12.52 8.14 29.90
N ILE A 130 -11.23 8.40 29.78
CA ILE A 130 -10.70 9.74 29.45
C ILE A 130 -10.37 9.77 27.96
N LYS A 131 -11.07 10.62 27.20
CA LYS A 131 -10.73 10.92 25.80
C LYS A 131 -9.80 12.13 25.80
N ILE A 132 -8.55 11.94 25.36
CA ILE A 132 -7.59 13.02 25.18
C ILE A 132 -7.67 13.46 23.72
N GLU A 133 -8.16 14.67 23.48
CA GLU A 133 -8.18 15.29 22.15
C GLU A 133 -6.96 16.22 22.04
N ASP A 134 -6.13 16.03 21.01
CA ASP A 134 -5.01 16.93 20.72
C ASP A 134 -5.58 18.26 20.20
N HIS A 135 -5.71 19.24 21.08
CA HIS A 135 -6.00 20.61 20.68
C HIS A 135 -4.68 21.27 20.25
N ARG A 136 -4.37 21.22 18.96
CA ARG A 136 -3.31 22.09 18.40
C ARG A 136 -3.81 23.53 18.52
N LEU A 137 -3.30 24.25 19.52
CA LEU A 137 -3.41 25.70 19.61
C LEU A 137 -2.68 26.28 18.39
N VAL A 138 -3.45 26.83 17.45
CA VAL A 138 -2.96 27.71 16.39
C VAL A 138 -2.94 29.13 16.92
#